data_AF-A0A433X7M0-F1
#
_entry.id   AF-A0A433X7M0-F1
#
_cell.length_a   1.000
_cell.length_b   1.000
_cell.length_c   1.000
_cell.angle_alpha   90.00
_cell.angle_beta   90.00
_cell.angle_gamma   90.00
#
_symmetry.space_group_name_H-M   'P 1'
#
loop_
_entity.id
_entity.type
_entity.pdbx_description
1 polymer ?
#
loop_
_entity_poly.entity_id
_entity_poly.type
_entity_poly.pdbx_seq_one_letter_code
_entity_poly.pdbx_strand_id
1 'polypeptide(L)'
;MDDREAGPAGPDMVGQDAEDGARMVRADLLAGLFFVVLGVAILYASWTMPRLEARRIHPMTIPGLVPGLLSVALVICGGVLAFRSSRAHAPGGWRALGSIFTSEAALRAGAVAGLALIYTLGLVGLVPFWAATAIFVAAFILVFEVWLAEPRRPLLESLPWAVGLAIVTAIVVTLVFERAFLVRLP
;
A
#
# COMPACT_ATOMS: atom_id res chain seq x y z
N MET A 1 26.83 -22.00 -37.66
CA MET A 1 27.66 -21.79 -36.45
C MET A 1 27.59 -20.31 -36.19
N ASP A 2 26.69 -19.94 -35.28
CA ASP A 2 26.35 -18.56 -34.92
C ASP A 2 27.18 -18.23 -33.68
N ASP A 3 28.34 -17.63 -33.91
CA ASP A 3 29.26 -17.19 -32.87
C ASP A 3 28.73 -15.88 -32.27
N ARG A 4 27.74 -15.99 -31.37
CA ARG A 4 27.40 -14.88 -30.48
C ARG A 4 28.55 -14.70 -29.50
N GLU A 5 29.43 -13.79 -29.87
CA GLU A 5 30.47 -13.21 -29.02
C GLU A 5 29.87 -12.82 -27.67
N ALA A 6 30.20 -13.62 -26.64
CA ALA A 6 30.11 -13.21 -25.26
C ALA A 6 31.17 -12.11 -25.05
N GLY A 7 30.77 -10.87 -25.33
CA GLY A 7 31.60 -9.70 -25.02
C GLY A 7 31.95 -9.68 -23.53
N PRO A 8 33.20 -9.34 -23.16
CA PRO A 8 33.61 -9.30 -21.76
C PRO A 8 32.73 -8.31 -21.00
N ALA A 9 32.15 -8.74 -19.88
CA ALA A 9 31.38 -7.88 -18.99
C ALA A 9 32.21 -6.63 -18.66
N GLY A 10 31.78 -5.47 -19.16
CA GLY A 10 32.51 -4.22 -19.03
C GLY A 10 32.68 -3.83 -17.55
N PRO A 11 33.77 -3.13 -17.19
CA PRO A 11 34.03 -2.67 -15.82
C PRO A 11 32.89 -1.82 -15.22
N ASP A 12 32.04 -1.22 -16.08
CA ASP A 12 30.90 -0.41 -15.69
C ASP A 12 29.73 -1.23 -15.11
N MET A 13 29.58 -2.50 -15.51
CA MET A 13 28.48 -3.39 -15.04
C MET A 13 28.68 -3.80 -13.58
N VAL A 14 29.93 -4.12 -13.20
CA VAL A 14 30.28 -4.55 -11.83
C VAL A 14 30.05 -3.43 -10.81
N GLY A 15 30.26 -2.17 -11.21
CA GLY A 15 29.97 -1.00 -10.38
C GLY A 15 28.47 -0.78 -10.17
N GLN A 16 27.68 -0.91 -11.24
CA GLN A 16 26.22 -0.75 -11.20
C GLN A 16 25.53 -1.81 -10.34
N ASP A 17 25.94 -3.08 -10.46
CA ASP A 17 25.38 -4.18 -9.66
C ASP A 17 25.59 -3.99 -8.15
N ALA A 18 26.75 -3.45 -7.76
CA ALA A 18 27.08 -3.15 -6.37
C ALA A 18 26.26 -1.96 -5.83
N GLU A 19 26.07 -0.91 -6.62
CA GLU A 19 25.23 0.24 -6.27
C GLU A 19 23.74 -0.13 -6.16
N ASP A 20 23.26 -0.99 -7.06
CA ASP A 20 21.88 -1.51 -7.06
C ASP A 20 21.60 -2.37 -5.84
N GLY A 21 22.53 -3.29 -5.52
CA GLY A 21 22.46 -4.08 -4.30
C GLY A 21 22.45 -3.21 -3.05
N ALA A 22 23.32 -2.19 -2.98
CA ALA A 22 23.37 -1.27 -1.84
C ALA A 22 22.07 -0.46 -1.68
N ARG A 23 21.48 0.00 -2.78
CA ARG A 23 20.20 0.72 -2.80
C ARG A 23 19.05 -0.16 -2.34
N MET A 24 18.98 -1.42 -2.80
CA MET A 24 17.94 -2.36 -2.41
C MET A 24 18.01 -2.72 -0.92
N VAL A 25 19.22 -2.90 -0.38
CA VAL A 25 19.42 -3.10 1.08
C VAL A 25 18.87 -1.90 1.87
N ARG A 26 19.19 -0.66 1.47
CA ARG A 26 18.67 0.54 2.15
C ARG A 26 17.16 0.68 2.05
N ALA A 27 16.57 0.31 0.91
CA ALA A 27 15.12 0.28 0.72
C ALA A 27 14.45 -0.70 1.69
N ASP A 28 14.99 -1.91 1.83
CA ASP A 28 14.52 -2.91 2.79
C ASP A 28 14.60 -2.40 4.24
N LEU A 29 15.67 -1.67 4.60
CA LEU A 29 15.82 -1.09 5.94
C LEU A 29 14.72 -0.06 6.24
N LEU A 30 14.50 0.87 5.32
CA LEU A 30 13.47 1.90 5.47
C LEU A 30 12.06 1.29 5.50
N ALA A 31 11.78 0.35 4.60
CA ALA A 31 10.50 -0.36 4.58
C ALA A 31 10.27 -1.12 5.88
N GLY A 32 11.28 -1.85 6.35
CA GLY A 32 11.24 -2.55 7.63
C GLY A 32 10.96 -1.62 8.81
N LEU A 33 11.69 -0.50 8.90
CA LEU A 33 11.48 0.49 9.96
C LEU A 33 10.09 1.13 9.89
N PHE A 34 9.63 1.48 8.68
CA PHE A 34 8.28 2.00 8.47
C PHE A 34 7.22 1.01 8.93
N PHE A 35 7.33 -0.27 8.57
CA PHE A 35 6.39 -1.31 8.99
C PHE A 35 6.42 -1.57 10.50
N VAL A 36 7.59 -1.47 11.15
CA VAL A 36 7.67 -1.52 12.61
C VAL A 36 6.90 -0.37 13.24
N VAL A 37 7.16 0.87 12.82
CA VAL A 37 6.48 2.06 13.37
C VAL A 37 4.98 2.00 13.11
N LEU A 38 4.57 1.69 11.88
CA LEU A 38 3.17 1.54 11.51
C LEU A 38 2.49 0.41 12.28
N GLY A 39 3.14 -0.74 12.40
CA GLY A 39 2.63 -1.89 13.15
C GLY A 39 2.46 -1.57 14.63
N VAL A 40 3.42 -0.89 15.27
CA VAL A 40 3.29 -0.43 16.66
C VAL A 40 2.13 0.56 16.81
N ALA A 41 1.95 1.48 15.87
CA ALA A 41 0.82 2.42 15.89
C ALA A 41 -0.54 1.70 15.78
N ILE A 42 -0.67 0.74 14.87
CA ILE A 42 -1.89 -0.07 14.71
C ILE A 42 -2.14 -0.95 15.95
N LEU A 43 -1.09 -1.53 16.53
CA LEU A 43 -1.18 -2.33 17.74
C LEU A 43 -1.69 -1.48 18.90
N TYR A 44 -1.15 -0.27 19.07
CA TYR A 44 -1.61 0.68 20.07
C TYR A 44 -3.08 1.06 19.84
N ALA A 45 -3.45 1.44 18.62
CA ALA A 45 -4.84 1.75 18.27
C ALA A 45 -5.78 0.58 18.59
N SER A 46 -5.39 -0.64 18.23
CA SER A 46 -6.15 -1.86 18.50
C SER A 46 -6.27 -2.14 19.99
N TRP A 47 -5.23 -1.88 20.77
CA TRP A 47 -5.22 -2.06 22.22
C TRP A 47 -6.14 -1.07 22.95
N THR A 48 -6.24 0.16 22.44
CA THR A 48 -7.10 1.21 23.01
C THR A 48 -8.59 1.02 22.70
N MET A 49 -8.96 0.05 21.85
CA MET A 49 -10.37 -0.17 21.52
C MET A 49 -11.17 -0.73 22.72
N PRO A 50 -12.43 -0.28 22.92
CA PRO A 50 -13.23 -0.71 24.05
C PRO A 50 -13.54 -2.21 24.00
N ARG A 51 -13.28 -2.91 25.10
CA ARG A 51 -13.65 -4.31 25.26
C ARG A 51 -15.14 -4.37 25.60
N LEU A 52 -15.95 -4.96 24.73
CA LEU A 52 -17.40 -5.05 24.89
C LEU A 52 -17.83 -6.14 25.90
N GLU A 53 -17.01 -6.38 26.93
CA GLU A 53 -17.22 -7.40 27.97
C GLU A 53 -18.50 -7.12 28.78
N ALA A 54 -18.80 -5.84 29.00
CA ALA A 54 -20.05 -5.40 29.65
C ALA A 54 -21.33 -5.78 28.87
N ARG A 55 -21.22 -6.16 27.58
CA ARG A 55 -22.35 -6.59 26.75
C ARG A 55 -22.48 -8.12 26.62
N ARG A 56 -21.72 -8.91 27.42
CA ARG A 56 -21.66 -10.39 27.35
C ARG A 56 -21.40 -10.94 25.94
N ILE A 57 -20.61 -10.21 25.15
CA ILE A 57 -20.19 -10.62 23.81
C ILE A 57 -18.98 -11.57 23.92
N HIS A 58 -18.90 -12.56 23.04
CA HIS A 58 -17.83 -13.56 23.03
C HIS A 58 -16.45 -12.90 22.85
N PRO A 59 -15.41 -13.28 23.62
CA PRO A 59 -14.09 -12.63 23.57
C PRO A 59 -13.41 -12.64 22.19
N MET A 60 -13.73 -13.62 21.34
CA MET A 60 -13.18 -13.69 19.97
C MET A 60 -13.75 -12.64 19.01
N THR A 61 -14.75 -11.88 19.40
CA THR A 61 -15.36 -10.82 18.58
C THR A 61 -15.09 -9.41 19.11
N ILE A 62 -14.08 -9.27 19.98
CA ILE A 62 -13.65 -7.96 20.50
C ILE A 62 -13.10 -7.11 19.33
N PRO A 63 -13.57 -5.86 19.18
CA PRO A 63 -13.02 -4.94 18.19
C PRO A 63 -11.52 -4.71 18.49
N GLY A 64 -10.67 -4.86 17.48
CA GLY A 64 -9.22 -4.72 17.62
C GLY A 64 -8.43 -6.04 17.64
N LEU A 65 -9.07 -7.20 17.81
CA LEU A 65 -8.34 -8.48 17.90
C LEU A 65 -7.61 -8.83 16.59
N VAL A 66 -8.34 -8.83 15.47
CA VAL A 66 -7.77 -9.12 14.14
C VAL A 66 -6.72 -8.09 13.72
N PRO A 67 -6.98 -6.76 13.75
CA PRO A 67 -5.95 -5.78 13.39
C PRO A 67 -4.77 -5.81 14.37
N GLY A 68 -5.00 -6.10 15.66
CA GLY A 68 -3.94 -6.31 16.65
C GLY A 68 -3.03 -7.47 16.27
N LEU A 69 -3.58 -8.64 15.95
CA LEU A 69 -2.79 -9.80 15.52
C LEU A 69 -1.97 -9.52 14.25
N LEU A 70 -2.61 -8.91 13.24
CA LEU A 70 -1.92 -8.54 11.99
C LEU A 70 -0.81 -7.51 12.25
N SER A 71 -1.01 -6.58 13.17
CA SER A 71 -0.01 -5.58 13.53
C SER A 71 1.21 -6.19 14.25
N VAL A 72 1.01 -7.20 15.10
CA VAL A 72 2.12 -7.96 15.71
C VAL A 72 2.93 -8.66 14.64
N ALA A 73 2.27 -9.35 13.70
CA ALA A 73 2.96 -9.98 12.57
C ALA A 73 3.73 -8.95 11.73
N LEU A 74 3.14 -7.78 11.48
CA LEU A 74 3.78 -6.69 10.74
C LEU A 74 5.03 -6.16 11.46
N VAL A 75 4.99 -5.98 12.78
CA VAL A 75 6.15 -5.57 13.60
C VAL A 75 7.25 -6.62 13.54
N ILE A 76 6.90 -7.91 13.64
CA ILE A 76 7.88 -9.00 13.55
C ILE A 76 8.53 -9.01 12.15
N CYS A 77 7.74 -9.01 11.09
CA CYS A 77 8.24 -9.01 9.71
C CYS A 77 9.11 -7.78 9.41
N GLY A 78 8.64 -6.59 9.80
CA GLY A 78 9.39 -5.34 9.64
C GLY A 78 10.69 -5.34 10.44
N GLY A 79 10.67 -5.87 11.66
CA GLY A 79 11.85 -6.02 12.51
C GLY A 79 12.86 -6.99 11.93
N VAL A 80 12.41 -8.14 11.43
CA VAL A 80 13.28 -9.12 10.72
C VAL A 80 13.89 -8.50 9.47
N LEU A 81 13.11 -7.76 8.68
CA LEU A 81 13.59 -7.08 7.48
C LEU A 81 14.64 -6.01 7.82
N ALA A 82 14.36 -5.16 8.81
CA ALA A 82 15.27 -4.13 9.27
C ALA A 82 16.56 -4.72 9.85
N PHE A 83 16.46 -5.78 10.67
CA PHE A 83 17.62 -6.46 11.26
C PHE A 83 18.49 -7.14 10.19
N ARG A 84 17.86 -7.84 9.24
CA ARG A 84 18.57 -8.47 8.11
C ARG A 84 19.29 -7.42 7.28
N SER A 85 18.60 -6.33 6.95
CA SER A 85 19.15 -5.25 6.15
C SER A 85 20.27 -4.48 6.88
N SER A 86 20.14 -4.23 8.19
CA SER A 86 21.20 -3.56 8.96
C SER A 86 22.49 -4.36 9.05
N ARG A 87 22.40 -5.69 8.94
CA ARG A 87 23.58 -6.58 8.90
C ARG A 87 24.23 -6.61 7.52
N ALA A 88 23.47 -6.34 6.46
CA ALA A 88 24.00 -6.21 5.12
C ALA A 88 24.74 -4.87 4.99
N HIS A 89 26.06 -4.93 4.82
CA HIS A 89 26.88 -3.72 4.66
C HIS A 89 26.71 -3.18 3.25
N ALA A 90 26.00 -2.05 3.13
CA ALA A 90 25.76 -1.36 1.86
C ALA A 90 26.53 -0.02 1.82
N PRO A 91 27.61 0.10 1.02
CA PRO A 91 28.27 1.36 0.75
C PRO A 91 27.40 2.19 -0.19
N GLY A 92 26.79 3.23 0.33
CA GLY A 92 25.87 4.10 -0.42
C GLY A 92 25.28 5.12 0.53
N GLY A 93 25.71 6.37 0.39
CA GLY A 93 25.26 7.47 1.26
C GLY A 93 23.81 7.89 1.01
N TRP A 94 23.40 8.99 1.64
CA TRP A 94 22.05 9.57 1.57
C TRP A 94 21.50 9.84 0.15
N ARG A 95 22.36 9.95 -0.86
CA ARG A 95 21.97 10.15 -2.26
C ARG A 95 21.26 8.93 -2.88
N ALA A 96 21.70 7.71 -2.53
CA ALA A 96 21.05 6.48 -2.99
C ALA A 96 19.66 6.29 -2.36
N LEU A 97 19.38 6.97 -1.25
CA LEU A 97 18.09 6.95 -0.57
C LEU A 97 17.05 7.83 -1.29
N GLY A 98 17.47 9.00 -1.76
CA GLY A 98 16.59 9.95 -2.45
C GLY A 98 16.03 9.41 -3.76
N SER A 99 16.83 8.64 -4.52
CA SER A 99 16.41 8.05 -5.79
C SER A 99 15.36 6.93 -5.63
N ILE A 100 15.19 6.38 -4.43
CA ILE A 100 14.17 5.37 -4.13
C ILE A 100 12.78 6.00 -4.17
N PHE A 101 12.61 7.17 -3.54
CA PHE A 101 11.35 7.89 -3.48
C PHE A 101 10.91 8.44 -4.85
N THR A 102 11.84 8.58 -5.79
CA THR A 102 11.55 9.06 -7.15
C THR A 102 11.31 7.94 -8.16
N SER A 103 11.32 6.67 -7.74
CA SER A 103 11.04 5.54 -8.64
C SER A 103 9.56 5.48 -9.03
N GLU A 104 9.25 5.00 -10.24
CA GLU A 104 7.87 4.81 -10.70
C GLU A 104 7.09 3.86 -9.79
N ALA A 105 7.76 2.83 -9.25
CA ALA A 105 7.17 1.93 -8.27
C ALA A 105 6.80 2.66 -6.97
N ALA A 106 7.67 3.54 -6.46
CA ALA A 106 7.37 4.35 -5.29
C ALA A 106 6.24 5.35 -5.55
N LEU A 107 6.17 5.92 -6.75
CA LEU A 107 5.07 6.80 -7.16
C LEU A 107 3.74 6.04 -7.22
N ARG A 108 3.71 4.85 -7.81
CA ARG A 108 2.52 3.96 -7.84
C ARG A 108 2.08 3.56 -6.43
N ALA A 109 3.01 3.10 -5.60
CA ALA A 109 2.72 2.75 -4.21
C ALA A 109 2.20 3.96 -3.41
N GLY A 110 2.84 5.12 -3.57
CA GLY A 110 2.42 6.38 -2.95
C GLY A 110 1.04 6.83 -3.41
N ALA A 111 0.70 6.65 -4.69
CA ALA A 111 -0.63 6.94 -5.22
C ALA A 111 -1.70 6.02 -4.62
N VAL A 112 -1.44 4.70 -4.52
CA VAL A 112 -2.36 3.76 -3.84
C VAL A 112 -2.57 4.19 -2.39
N ALA A 113 -1.49 4.42 -1.65
CA ALA A 113 -1.55 4.80 -0.24
C ALA A 113 -2.31 6.13 -0.05
N GLY A 114 -1.99 7.14 -0.87
CA GLY A 114 -2.63 8.45 -0.83
C GLY A 114 -4.14 8.36 -1.11
N LEU A 115 -4.55 7.67 -2.18
CA LEU A 115 -5.97 7.48 -2.48
C LEU A 115 -6.70 6.72 -1.37
N ALA A 116 -6.10 5.66 -0.84
CA ALA A 116 -6.69 4.88 0.24
C ALA A 116 -6.86 5.70 1.53
N LEU A 117 -5.88 6.54 1.87
CA LEU A 117 -5.96 7.44 3.03
C LEU A 117 -7.01 8.53 2.82
N ILE A 118 -7.05 9.16 1.64
CA ILE A 118 -8.08 10.17 1.30
C ILE A 118 -9.48 9.56 1.41
N TYR A 119 -9.66 8.34 0.91
CA TYR A 119 -10.94 7.65 1.01
C TYR A 119 -11.32 7.37 2.46
N THR A 120 -10.45 6.70 3.22
CA THR A 120 -10.79 6.20 4.57
C THR A 120 -10.80 7.29 5.65
N LEU A 121 -9.90 8.26 5.60
CA LEU A 121 -9.78 9.33 6.61
C LEU A 121 -10.52 10.61 6.22
N GLY A 122 -10.72 10.85 4.92
CA GLY A 122 -11.36 12.06 4.40
C GLY A 122 -12.81 11.82 4.00
N LEU A 123 -13.04 11.01 2.97
CA LEU A 123 -14.36 10.87 2.34
C LEU A 123 -15.38 10.16 3.24
N VAL A 124 -14.99 9.07 3.88
CA VAL A 124 -15.90 8.27 4.72
C VAL A 124 -16.33 9.10 5.93
N GLY A 125 -17.62 9.43 5.99
CA GLY A 125 -18.22 10.25 7.05
C GLY A 125 -18.42 11.73 6.68
N LEU A 126 -17.83 12.21 5.58
CA LEU A 126 -18.09 13.56 5.05
C LEU A 126 -19.13 13.56 3.93
N VAL A 127 -19.15 12.51 3.11
CA VAL A 127 -20.13 12.32 2.02
C VAL A 127 -20.84 10.98 2.19
N PRO A 128 -22.03 10.78 1.56
CA PRO A 128 -22.71 9.50 1.61
C PRO A 128 -21.80 8.35 1.17
N PHE A 129 -21.88 7.21 1.86
CA PHE A 129 -20.94 6.09 1.65
C PHE A 129 -20.87 5.61 0.19
N TRP A 130 -22.02 5.56 -0.51
CA TRP A 130 -22.08 5.18 -1.92
C TRP A 130 -21.28 6.15 -2.80
N ALA A 131 -21.35 7.45 -2.51
CA ALA A 131 -20.63 8.49 -3.23
C ALA A 131 -19.14 8.43 -2.92
N ALA A 132 -18.77 8.23 -1.64
CA ALA A 132 -17.37 8.04 -1.24
C ALA A 132 -16.72 6.87 -2.02
N THR A 133 -17.42 5.74 -2.07
CA THR A 133 -16.95 4.53 -2.77
C THR A 133 -16.84 4.76 -4.27
N ALA A 134 -17.85 5.38 -4.89
CA ALA A 134 -17.83 5.68 -6.31
C ALA A 134 -16.68 6.64 -6.68
N ILE A 135 -16.49 7.71 -5.91
CA ILE A 135 -15.40 8.67 -6.12
C ILE A 135 -14.04 7.99 -5.97
N PHE A 136 -13.85 7.17 -4.93
CA PHE A 136 -12.59 6.45 -4.73
C PHE A 136 -12.29 5.50 -5.88
N VAL A 137 -13.24 4.66 -6.29
CA VAL A 137 -13.04 3.68 -7.38
C VAL A 137 -12.78 4.38 -8.71
N ALA A 138 -13.57 5.42 -9.04
CA ALA A 138 -13.36 6.20 -10.25
C ALA A 138 -11.98 6.89 -10.25
N ALA A 139 -11.61 7.55 -9.14
CA ALA A 139 -10.31 8.20 -9.00
C ALA A 139 -9.18 7.17 -9.11
N PHE A 140 -9.32 6.00 -8.49
CA PHE A 140 -8.32 4.94 -8.56
C PHE A 140 -8.11 4.47 -10.00
N ILE A 141 -9.17 4.14 -10.72
CA ILE A 141 -9.09 3.71 -12.12
C ILE A 141 -8.44 4.82 -12.97
N LEU A 142 -8.92 6.06 -12.86
CA LEU A 142 -8.38 7.16 -13.67
C LEU A 142 -6.91 7.44 -13.35
N VAL A 143 -6.51 7.47 -12.07
CA VAL A 143 -5.09 7.65 -11.65
C VAL A 143 -4.20 6.61 -12.31
N PHE A 144 -4.59 5.33 -12.23
CA PHE A 144 -3.77 4.24 -12.74
C PHE A 144 -3.84 4.05 -14.26
N GLU A 145 -4.93 4.45 -14.92
CA GLU A 145 -5.13 4.23 -16.35
C GLU A 145 -4.71 5.43 -17.21
N VAL A 146 -4.86 6.66 -16.69
CA VAL A 146 -4.59 7.91 -17.43
C VAL A 146 -3.23 8.50 -17.06
N TRP A 147 -2.85 8.51 -15.78
CA TRP A 147 -1.62 9.18 -15.33
C TRP A 147 -0.45 8.21 -15.13
N LEU A 148 -0.71 7.03 -14.55
CA LEU A 148 0.33 6.11 -14.06
C LEU A 148 0.53 4.85 -14.92
N ALA A 149 -0.22 4.70 -16.01
CA ALA A 149 -0.08 3.60 -16.96
C ALA A 149 1.05 3.86 -17.97
N GLU A 150 1.79 2.81 -18.34
CA GLU A 150 2.51 2.73 -19.61
C GLU A 150 1.89 1.63 -20.50
N PRO A 151 1.40 1.95 -21.71
CA PRO A 151 1.11 3.28 -22.25
C PRO A 151 -0.12 3.94 -21.60
N ARG A 152 -0.11 5.28 -21.49
CA ARG A 152 -1.23 6.05 -20.95
C ARG A 152 -2.44 5.98 -21.88
N ARG A 153 -3.62 5.78 -21.32
CA ARG A 153 -4.88 5.84 -22.07
C ARG A 153 -5.49 7.24 -21.98
N PRO A 154 -6.16 7.71 -23.05
CA PRO A 154 -6.80 9.01 -23.03
C PRO A 154 -8.01 9.00 -22.09
N LEU A 155 -8.23 10.11 -21.39
CA LEU A 155 -9.28 10.24 -20.37
C LEU A 155 -10.66 9.89 -20.92
N LEU A 156 -10.98 10.30 -22.15
CA LEU A 156 -12.27 10.06 -22.79
C LEU A 156 -12.55 8.56 -23.04
N GLU A 157 -11.52 7.74 -23.25
CA GLU A 157 -11.68 6.30 -23.44
C GLU A 157 -11.84 5.55 -22.12
N SER A 158 -11.10 5.98 -21.08
CA SER A 158 -11.14 5.35 -19.75
C SER A 158 -12.35 5.79 -18.92
N LEU A 159 -12.90 6.99 -19.15
CA LEU A 159 -14.01 7.56 -18.38
C LEU A 159 -15.26 6.68 -18.34
N PRO A 160 -15.83 6.15 -19.46
CA PRO A 160 -17.05 5.34 -19.40
C PRO A 160 -16.84 4.05 -18.60
N TRP A 161 -15.67 3.42 -18.72
CA TRP A 161 -15.34 2.21 -17.98
C TRP A 161 -15.13 2.49 -16.49
N ALA A 162 -14.40 3.55 -16.16
CA ALA A 162 -14.19 4.00 -14.78
C ALA A 162 -15.51 4.32 -14.08
N VAL A 163 -16.41 5.06 -14.75
CA VAL A 163 -17.73 5.40 -14.21
C VAL A 163 -18.59 4.15 -14.05
N GLY A 164 -18.61 3.27 -15.05
CA GLY A 164 -19.37 2.02 -15.00
C GLY A 164 -18.95 1.14 -13.83
N LEU A 165 -17.64 0.88 -13.69
CA LEU A 165 -17.10 0.10 -12.57
C LEU A 165 -17.35 0.80 -11.23
N ALA A 166 -17.13 2.11 -11.13
CA ALA A 166 -17.37 2.86 -9.90
C ALA A 166 -18.81 2.76 -9.41
N ILE A 167 -19.79 2.89 -10.32
CA ILE A 167 -21.21 2.78 -9.98
C ILE A 167 -21.53 1.34 -9.54
N VAL A 168 -21.12 0.35 -10.32
CA VAL A 168 -21.38 -1.07 -10.00
C VAL A 168 -20.76 -1.45 -8.66
N THR A 169 -19.49 -1.10 -8.44
CA THR A 169 -18.79 -1.37 -7.18
C THR A 169 -19.46 -0.63 -6.02
N ALA A 170 -19.81 0.65 -6.17
CA ALA A 170 -20.50 1.41 -5.12
C ALA A 170 -21.84 0.77 -4.74
N ILE A 171 -22.67 0.36 -5.71
CA ILE A 171 -23.95 -0.31 -5.45
C ILE A 171 -23.71 -1.64 -4.74
N VAL A 172 -22.84 -2.50 -5.27
CA VAL A 172 -22.58 -3.83 -4.70
C VAL A 172 -22.07 -3.71 -3.28
N VAL A 173 -21.06 -2.87 -3.04
CA VAL A 173 -20.47 -2.68 -1.71
C VAL A 173 -21.52 -2.12 -0.76
N THR A 174 -22.28 -1.08 -1.15
CA THR A 174 -23.35 -0.52 -0.31
C THR A 174 -24.39 -1.57 0.07
N LEU A 175 -24.87 -2.36 -0.91
CA LEU A 175 -25.85 -3.42 -0.64
C LEU A 175 -25.28 -4.51 0.26
N VAL A 176 -24.02 -4.90 0.10
CA VAL A 176 -23.38 -5.88 1.00
C VAL A 176 -23.32 -5.35 2.43
N PHE A 177 -22.91 -4.10 2.62
CA PHE A 177 -22.87 -3.48 3.96
C PHE A 177 -24.26 -3.34 4.57
N GLU A 178 -25.26 -2.87 3.83
CA GLU A 178 -26.62 -2.68 4.34
C GLU A 178 -27.39 -3.99 4.53
N ARG A 179 -27.23 -4.96 3.62
CA ARG A 179 -28.07 -6.16 3.55
C ARG A 179 -27.40 -7.40 4.14
N ALA A 180 -26.10 -7.58 3.93
CA ALA A 180 -25.38 -8.73 4.47
C ALA A 180 -24.81 -8.42 5.86
N PHE A 181 -24.24 -7.22 6.05
CA PHE A 181 -23.67 -6.81 7.34
C PHE A 181 -24.61 -5.98 8.22
N LEU A 182 -25.78 -5.58 7.71
CA LEU A 182 -26.80 -4.80 8.44
C LEU A 182 -26.23 -3.51 9.07
N VAL A 183 -25.22 -2.93 8.43
CA VAL A 183 -24.57 -1.69 8.87
C VAL A 183 -25.37 -0.50 8.38
N ARG A 184 -25.62 0.47 9.26
CA ARG A 184 -26.17 1.77 8.86
C ARG A 184 -25.04 2.64 8.33
N LEU A 185 -25.07 2.90 7.04
CA LEU A 185 -24.07 3.73 6.38
C LEU A 185 -24.48 5.22 6.48
N PRO A 186 -23.51 6.14 6.65
CA PRO A 186 -23.74 7.58 6.60
C PRO A 186 -24.04 8.08 5.18
#